data_AF-A0A7V2F4R0-F1
#
_entry.id   AF-A0A7V2F4R0-F1
#
_cell.length_a   1.000
_cell.length_b   1.000
_cell.length_c   1.000
_cell.angle_alpha   90.00
_cell.angle_beta   90.00
_cell.angle_gamma   90.00
#
_symmetry.space_group_name_H-M   'P 1'
#
loop_
_entity.id
_entity.type
_entity.pdbx_description
1 polymer ?
#
loop_
_entity_poly.entity_id
_entity_poly.type
_entity_poly.pdbx_seq_one_letter_code
_entity_poly.pdbx_strand_id
1 'polypeptide(L)' 'MKDTAADPSKLFIGPAGWSYEDWVGPVYPSSGRIDRLTYIARFFDCIELNSSFYRM' A
#
# COMPACT_ATOMS: atom_id res chain seq x y z
N MET A 1 7.35 8.38 21.08
CA MET A 1 8.28 8.32 19.93
C MET A 1 8.59 6.85 19.74
N LYS A 2 8.20 6.24 18.61
CA LYS A 2 8.50 4.82 18.35
C LYS A 2 9.96 4.75 17.91
N ASP A 3 10.77 3.95 18.59
CA ASP A 3 12.18 3.74 18.29
C ASP A 3 12.40 3.39 16.81
N THR A 4 13.26 4.16 16.16
CA THR A 4 13.48 4.15 14.69
C THR A 4 14.67 3.28 14.27
N ALA A 5 15.19 2.42 15.15
CA ALA A 5 16.20 1.45 14.76
C ALA A 5 15.49 0.27 14.07
N ALA A 6 15.87 -0.02 12.83
CA ALA A 6 15.41 -1.21 12.14
C ALA A 6 15.90 -2.45 12.90
N ASP A 7 14.99 -3.14 13.57
CA ASP A 7 15.24 -4.49 14.09
C ASP A 7 15.42 -5.41 12.86
N PRO A 8 16.61 -6.01 12.65
CA PRO A 8 16.87 -6.88 11.51
C PRO A 8 15.97 -8.13 11.48
N SER A 9 15.24 -8.40 12.57
CA SER A 9 14.23 -9.46 12.65
C SER A 9 12.85 -9.04 12.13
N LYS A 10 12.67 -7.76 11.78
CA LYS A 10 11.38 -7.19 11.42
C LYS A 10 11.08 -7.41 9.94
N LEU A 11 10.20 -8.37 9.67
CA LEU A 11 9.70 -8.67 8.33
C LEU A 11 8.53 -7.74 7.96
N PHE A 12 8.64 -7.08 6.82
CA PHE A 12 7.55 -6.30 6.23
C PHE A 12 7.01 -7.00 5.00
N ILE A 13 5.69 -7.08 4.90
CA ILE A 13 4.97 -7.66 3.76
C ILE A 13 4.02 -6.60 3.25
N GLY A 14 3.97 -6.41 1.93
CA GLY A 14 3.16 -5.39 1.28
C GLY A 14 3.06 -5.61 -0.23
N PRO A 15 2.10 -4.95 -0.90
CA PRO A 15 1.89 -5.10 -2.34
C PRO A 15 2.87 -4.28 -3.19
N ALA A 16 2.95 -4.61 -4.49
CA ALA A 16 3.77 -3.93 -5.50
C ALA A 16 3.16 -2.63 -6.05
N GLY A 17 2.48 -1.86 -5.20
CA GLY A 17 1.69 -0.69 -5.56
C GLY A 17 0.27 -0.73 -4.99
N TRP A 18 -0.52 0.33 -5.21
CA TRP A 18 -1.87 0.49 -4.64
C TRP A 18 -2.90 1.07 -5.64
N SER A 19 -2.53 1.31 -6.89
CA SER A 19 -3.41 2.01 -7.84
C SER A 19 -3.91 1.07 -8.93
N TYR A 20 -4.56 -0.01 -8.53
CA TYR A 20 -5.14 -1.01 -9.44
C TYR A 20 -6.65 -0.84 -9.54
N GLU A 21 -7.19 -0.79 -10.77
CA GLU A 21 -8.64 -0.72 -10.97
C GLU A 21 -9.33 -2.06 -10.69
N ASP A 22 -8.68 -3.17 -11.05
CA ASP A 22 -9.21 -4.54 -10.83
C ASP A 22 -9.37 -4.89 -9.34
N TRP A 23 -8.86 -4.05 -8.44
CA TRP A 23 -9.02 -4.19 -7.01
C TRP A 23 -10.35 -3.61 -6.50
N VAL A 24 -11.10 -2.88 -7.33
CA VAL A 24 -12.45 -2.39 -6.97
C VAL A 24 -13.43 -3.54 -6.88
N GLY A 25 -14.01 -3.73 -5.70
CA GLY A 25 -14.84 -4.88 -5.34
C GLY A 25 -14.08 -5.88 -4.45
N PRO A 26 -13.01 -6.54 -4.94
CA PRO A 26 -12.26 -7.51 -4.15
C PRO A 26 -11.47 -6.92 -2.97
N VAL A 27 -10.91 -5.71 -3.13
CA VAL A 27 -10.05 -5.06 -2.12
C VAL A 27 -10.60 -3.70 -1.72
N TYR A 28 -10.93 -2.86 -2.70
CA TYR A 28 -11.56 -1.56 -2.49
C TYR A 28 -13.08 -1.68 -2.46
N PRO A 29 -13.78 -0.80 -1.73
CA PRO A 29 -15.22 -0.70 -1.82
C PRO A 29 -15.67 -0.48 -3.27
N SER A 30 -16.74 -1.17 -3.67
CA SER A 30 -17.33 -1.07 -5.02
C SER A 30 -18.04 0.25 -5.30
N SER A 31 -18.30 1.05 -4.26
CA SER A 31 -18.98 2.33 -4.35
C SER A 31 -18.33 3.38 -3.46
N GLY A 32 -18.39 4.63 -3.89
CA GLY A 32 -17.81 5.76 -3.17
C GLY A 32 -16.35 6.04 -3.56
N ARG A 33 -15.96 7.31 -3.52
CA ARG A 33 -14.59 7.73 -3.81
C ARG A 33 -13.75 7.54 -2.55
N ILE A 34 -12.64 6.81 -2.69
CA ILE A 34 -11.69 6.59 -1.60
C ILE A 34 -10.28 7.02 -2.02
N ASP A 35 -9.47 7.37 -1.03
CA ASP A 35 -8.02 7.44 -1.18
C ASP A 35 -7.44 6.02 -1.06
N ARG A 36 -7.05 5.44 -2.19
CA ARG A 36 -6.60 4.03 -2.25
C ARG A 36 -5.34 3.77 -1.42
N LEU A 37 -4.43 4.74 -1.33
CA LEU A 37 -3.19 4.60 -0.54
C LEU A 37 -3.51 4.55 0.95
N THR A 38 -4.28 5.53 1.42
CA THR A 38 -4.72 5.62 2.81
C THR A 38 -5.51 4.37 3.20
N TYR A 39 -6.32 3.84 2.28
CA TYR A 39 -7.05 2.59 2.51
C TYR A 39 -6.11 1.40 2.71
N ILE A 40 -5.16 1.18 1.80
CA ILE A 40 -4.19 0.06 1.89
C ILE A 40 -3.25 0.18 3.09
N ALA A 41 -2.87 1.40 3.48
CA ALA A 41 -2.02 1.67 4.64
C ALA A 41 -2.65 1.22 5.98
N ARG A 42 -3.95 0.91 6.01
CA ARG A 42 -4.61 0.30 7.18
C ARG A 42 -4.33 -1.19 7.33
N PHE A 43 -3.80 -1.84 6.29
CA PHE A 43 -3.58 -3.29 6.23
C PHE A 43 -2.11 -3.68 6.14
N PHE A 44 -1.28 -2.84 5.53
CA PHE A 44 0.15 -3.11 5.34
C PHE A 44 1.00 -1.94 5.84
N ASP A 45 2.11 -2.28 6.50
CA ASP A 45 3.10 -1.31 6.97
C ASP A 45 4.15 -0.96 5.89
N CYS A 46 4.08 -1.59 4.72
CA CYS A 46 5.02 -1.41 3.61
C CYS A 46 4.32 -1.52 2.25
N ILE A 47 4.89 -0.87 1.24
CA ILE A 47 4.48 -0.95 -0.15
C ILE A 47 5.68 -0.74 -1.06
N GLU A 48 5.73 -1.42 -2.21
CA GLU A 48 6.77 -1.19 -3.21
C GLU A 48 6.34 -0.11 -4.21
N LEU A 49 7.28 0.77 -4.57
CA LEU A 49 7.08 1.88 -5.49
C LEU A 49 7.95 1.70 -6.73
N ASN A 50 7.34 1.74 -7.91
CA ASN A 50 8.02 1.62 -9.22
C ASN A 50 7.77 2.85 -10.12
N SER A 51 7.72 4.05 -9.54
CA SER A 51 7.36 5.29 -10.26
C SER A 51 8.31 5.67 -11.41
N SER A 52 9.53 5.13 -11.43
CA SER A 52 10.51 5.36 -12.50
C SER A 52 10.13 4.68 -13.83
N PHE A 53 9.26 3.66 -13.79
CA PHE A 53 8.88 2.86 -14.96
C PHE A 53 7.56 3.29 -15.59
N TYR A 54 6.72 4.01 -14.86
CA TYR A 54 5.43 4.49 -15.32
C TYR A 54 5.29 5.96 -14.95
N ARG A 55 5.05 6.82 -15.95
CA ARG A 55 4.64 8.20 -15.73
C ARG A 55 3.28 8.15 -15.00
N MET A 56 3.31 8.31 -13.68
CA MET A 56 2.11 8.43 -12.84
C MET A 56 1.31 9.68 -13.21
#